data_AF-A0A6A6TSA9-F1
#
_entry.id   AF-A0A6A6TSA9-F1
#
_cell.length_a   1.000
_cell.length_b   1.000
_cell.length_c   1.000
_cell.angle_alpha   90.00
_cell.angle_beta   90.00
_cell.angle_gamma   90.00
#
_symmetry.space_group_name_H-M   'P 1'
#
loop_
_entity.id
_entity.type
_entity.pdbx_description
1 polymer ?
#
loop_
_entity_poly.entity_id
_entity_poly.type
_entity_poly.pdbx_seq_one_letter_code
_entity_poly.pdbx_strand_id
1 'polypeptide(L)'
;MVSAKFTEVYNTIGSFKDHADRKGDPTDKEKLDLYAWGKVAKSEDISAAKKPAFYDFEGKAKRTRWQEAVDEGISANDAEKKYIELGQALINKHLK
;
A
#
# COMPACT_ATOMS: atom_id res chain seq x y z
N MET A 1 -5.06 0.29 15.80
CA MET A 1 -3.90 -0.64 15.76
C MET A 1 -4.07 -1.51 14.53
N VAL A 2 -3.02 -1.69 13.75
CA VAL A 2 -3.01 -2.67 12.66
C VAL A 2 -2.80 -4.08 13.21
N SER A 3 -3.33 -5.10 12.56
CA SER A 3 -3.21 -6.48 12.98
C SER A 3 -1.79 -7.02 12.84
N ALA A 4 -1.53 -8.13 13.53
CA ALA A 4 -0.26 -8.86 13.40
C ALA A 4 -0.03 -9.31 11.96
N LYS A 5 -1.08 -9.77 11.26
CA LYS A 5 -1.00 -10.19 9.85
C LYS A 5 -0.60 -9.04 8.93
N PHE A 6 -1.16 -7.84 9.13
CA PHE A 6 -0.77 -6.67 8.36
C PHE A 6 0.72 -6.38 8.49
N THR A 7 1.23 -6.40 9.73
CA THR A 7 2.64 -6.11 10.01
C THR A 7 3.56 -7.16 9.39
N GLU A 8 3.18 -8.44 9.47
CA GLU A 8 3.92 -9.54 8.85
C GLU A 8 3.98 -9.39 7.33
N VAL A 9 2.83 -9.22 6.67
CA VAL A 9 2.73 -9.00 5.22
C VAL A 9 3.51 -7.75 4.80
N TYR A 10 3.40 -6.65 5.56
CA TYR A 10 4.12 -5.41 5.29
C TYR A 10 5.64 -5.62 5.32
N ASN A 11 6.15 -6.35 6.32
CA ASN A 11 7.57 -6.67 6.43
C ASN A 11 8.02 -7.56 5.29
N THR A 12 7.27 -8.61 4.97
CA THR A 12 7.58 -9.51 3.84
C THR A 12 7.63 -8.77 2.52
N ILE A 13 6.64 -7.90 2.24
CA ILE A 13 6.62 -7.08 1.01
C ILE A 13 7.79 -6.09 1.00
N GLY A 14 8.09 -5.47 2.14
CA GLY A 14 9.24 -4.58 2.27
C GLY A 14 10.56 -5.27 1.93
N SER A 15 10.70 -6.56 2.27
CA SER A 15 11.86 -7.39 1.94
C SER A 15 11.97 -7.74 0.45
N PHE A 16 10.88 -7.66 -0.34
CA PHE A 16 10.96 -7.92 -1.78
C PHE A 16 11.68 -6.82 -2.58
N LYS A 17 11.94 -5.65 -1.96
CA LYS A 17 12.56 -4.48 -2.60
C LYS A 17 13.98 -4.74 -3.15
N ASP A 18 14.61 -5.86 -2.81
CA ASP A 18 15.97 -6.21 -3.23
C ASP A 18 16.07 -6.90 -4.61
N HIS A 19 14.93 -7.19 -5.27
CA HIS A 19 14.93 -7.92 -6.55
C HIS A 19 14.09 -7.23 -7.63
N ALA A 20 14.56 -6.07 -8.10
CA ALA A 20 13.86 -5.18 -9.04
C ALA A 20 13.59 -5.72 -10.47
N ASP A 21 13.77 -7.02 -10.75
CA ASP A 21 13.72 -7.56 -12.12
C ASP A 21 13.16 -8.99 -12.19
N ARG A 22 12.01 -9.27 -11.55
CA ARG A 22 11.35 -10.59 -11.65
C ARG A 22 9.86 -10.50 -12.02
N LYS A 23 9.41 -11.46 -12.84
CA LYS A 23 7.99 -11.77 -13.08
C LYS A 23 7.30 -12.01 -11.73
N GLY A 24 6.65 -10.99 -11.18
CA GLY A 24 6.09 -11.05 -9.82
C GLY A 24 6.08 -9.72 -9.09
N ASP A 25 6.86 -8.73 -9.57
CA ASP A 25 6.91 -7.40 -8.97
C ASP A 25 5.51 -6.77 -8.92
N PRO A 26 5.14 -6.11 -7.81
CA PRO A 26 3.88 -5.37 -7.76
C PRO A 26 3.88 -4.26 -8.81
N THR A 27 2.83 -4.26 -9.61
CA THR A 27 2.58 -3.21 -10.61
C THR A 27 2.47 -1.85 -9.91
N ASP A 28 2.72 -0.75 -10.61
CA ASP A 28 2.58 0.60 -10.05
C ASP A 28 1.23 0.80 -9.34
N LYS A 29 0.14 0.29 -9.92
CA LYS A 29 -1.19 0.29 -9.28
C LYS A 29 -1.22 -0.44 -7.94
N GLU A 30 -0.67 -1.65 -7.88
CA GLU A 30 -0.60 -2.46 -6.67
C GLU A 30 0.24 -1.77 -5.59
N LYS A 31 1.35 -1.14 -5.98
CA LYS A 31 2.20 -0.32 -5.08
C LYS A 31 1.41 0.87 -4.51
N LEU A 32 0.58 1.52 -5.33
CA LEU A 32 -0.28 2.63 -4.92
C LEU A 32 -1.40 2.18 -3.99
N ASP A 33 -2.06 1.06 -4.29
CA ASP A 33 -3.12 0.48 -3.47
C ASP A 33 -2.59 0.05 -2.09
N LEU A 34 -1.46 -0.66 -2.04
CA LEU A 34 -0.78 -1.02 -0.79
C LEU A 34 -0.45 0.21 0.05
N TYR A 35 0.06 1.26 -0.58
CA TYR A 35 0.37 2.51 0.12
C TYR A 35 -0.89 3.14 0.71
N ALA A 36 -1.92 3.33 -0.11
CA ALA A 36 -3.19 3.95 0.30
C ALA A 36 -3.85 3.18 1.45
N TRP A 37 -4.07 1.88 1.29
CA TRP A 37 -4.68 1.06 2.31
C TRP A 37 -3.84 0.95 3.57
N GLY A 38 -2.52 0.85 3.44
CA GLY A 38 -1.61 0.84 4.59
C GLY A 38 -1.68 2.13 5.42
N LYS A 39 -1.86 3.29 4.77
CA LYS A 39 -2.05 4.57 5.46
C LYS A 39 -3.42 4.68 6.14
N VAL A 40 -4.48 4.25 5.45
CA VAL A 40 -5.85 4.23 6.01
C VAL A 40 -5.96 3.25 7.19
N ALA A 41 -5.38 2.05 7.07
CA ALA A 41 -5.36 1.05 8.14
C ALA A 41 -4.61 1.55 9.38
N LYS A 42 -3.56 2.35 9.18
CA LYS A 42 -2.83 3.03 10.26
C LYS A 42 -3.58 4.25 10.83
N SER A 43 -4.72 4.62 10.26
CA SER A 43 -5.46 5.84 10.57
C SER A 43 -4.56 7.09 10.53
N GLU A 44 -3.66 7.13 9.55
CA GLU A 44 -2.79 8.29 9.35
C GLU A 44 -3.57 9.42 8.67
N ASP A 45 -3.14 10.66 8.89
CA ASP A 45 -3.83 11.83 8.37
C ASP A 45 -3.26 12.27 7.01
N ILE A 46 -4.11 12.28 5.98
CA ILE A 46 -3.70 12.66 4.62
C ILE A 46 -3.40 14.16 4.50
N SER A 47 -4.00 15.01 5.33
CA SER A 47 -3.72 16.44 5.36
C SER A 47 -2.35 16.71 5.98
N ALA A 48 -1.93 15.89 6.95
CA ALA A 48 -0.57 15.93 7.52
C ALA A 48 0.50 15.40 6.55
N ALA A 49 0.13 14.64 5.52
CA ALA A 49 1.07 14.17 4.51
C ALA A 49 1.67 15.35 3.75
N LYS A 50 2.99 15.36 3.56
CA LYS A 50 3.68 16.41 2.80
C LYS A 50 3.15 16.44 1.36
N LYS A 51 2.78 17.62 0.87
CA LYS A 51 2.36 17.78 -0.53
C LYS A 51 3.52 17.37 -1.44
N PRO A 52 3.31 16.45 -2.39
CA PRO A 52 4.34 16.05 -3.33
C PRO A 52 4.79 17.26 -4.16
N ALA A 53 6.06 17.27 -4.55
CA ALA A 53 6.59 18.31 -5.43
C ALA A 53 5.93 18.22 -6.82
N PHE A 54 5.94 19.31 -7.57
CA PHE A 54 5.27 19.40 -8.88
C PHE A 54 5.78 18.34 -9.89
N TYR A 55 7.04 17.93 -9.75
CA TYR A 55 7.72 16.94 -10.57
C TYR A 55 7.63 15.51 -10.02
N ASP A 56 6.99 15.31 -8.86
CA ASP A 56 6.86 14.01 -8.20
C ASP A 56 5.52 13.35 -8.56
N PHE A 57 5.46 12.77 -9.76
CA PHE A 57 4.25 12.14 -10.28
C PHE A 57 3.81 10.93 -9.44
N GLU A 58 4.77 10.15 -8.92
CA GLU A 58 4.49 9.00 -8.05
C GLU A 58 3.89 9.42 -6.72
N GLY A 59 4.44 10.41 -6.01
CA GLY A 59 3.88 10.87 -4.75
C GLY A 59 2.53 11.56 -4.93
N LYS A 60 2.32 12.22 -6.07
CA LYS A 60 0.97 12.69 -6.46
C LYS A 60 0.01 11.53 -6.60
N ALA A 61 0.37 10.48 -7.33
CA ALA A 61 -0.48 9.29 -7.48
C ALA A 61 -0.76 8.59 -6.14
N LYS A 62 0.26 8.43 -5.28
CA LYS A 62 0.13 7.85 -3.92
C LYS A 62 -0.87 8.62 -3.07
N ARG A 63 -0.75 9.95 -3.07
CA ARG A 63 -1.65 10.83 -2.33
C ARG A 63 -3.06 10.79 -2.91
N THR A 64 -3.21 10.84 -4.23
CA THR A 64 -4.53 10.74 -4.88
C THR A 64 -5.21 9.44 -4.50
N ARG A 65 -4.52 8.30 -4.62
CA ARG A 65 -5.12 7.00 -4.32
C ARG A 65 -5.51 6.85 -2.85
N TRP A 66 -4.69 7.41 -1.96
CA TRP A 66 -5.02 7.47 -0.54
C TRP A 66 -6.24 8.36 -0.28
N GLN A 67 -6.31 9.53 -0.93
CA GLN A 67 -7.46 10.42 -0.81
C GLN A 67 -8.74 9.73 -1.29
N GLU A 68 -8.69 9.00 -2.41
CA GLU A 68 -9.82 8.20 -2.90
C GLU A 68 -10.27 7.17 -1.87
N ALA A 69 -9.34 6.41 -1.28
CA ALA A 69 -9.70 5.42 -0.26
C ALA A 69 -10.36 6.05 0.99
N VAL A 70 -9.93 7.26 1.38
CA VAL A 70 -10.53 8.01 2.49
C VAL A 70 -11.91 8.57 2.10
N ASP A 71 -12.04 9.10 0.88
CA ASP A 71 -13.28 9.65 0.33
C ASP A 71 -14.36 8.57 0.12
N GLU A 72 -13.94 7.39 -0.34
CA GLU A 72 -14.75 6.16 -0.40
C GLU A 72 -15.23 5.69 0.98
N GLY A 73 -14.71 6.27 2.08
CA GLY A 73 -15.07 5.89 3.44
C GLY A 73 -14.56 4.50 3.82
N ILE A 74 -13.45 4.05 3.22
CA ILE A 74 -12.84 2.77 3.58
C ILE A 74 -12.43 2.81 5.05
N SER A 75 -13.05 1.96 5.86
CA SER A 75 -12.69 1.80 7.26
C SER A 75 -11.30 1.18 7.39
N ALA A 76 -10.59 1.50 8.47
CA ALA A 76 -9.24 0.95 8.74
C ALA A 76 -9.19 -0.59 8.65
N ASN A 77 -10.26 -1.26 9.08
CA ASN A 77 -10.40 -2.71 9.02
C ASN A 77 -10.56 -3.25 7.58
N ASP A 78 -11.30 -2.54 6.73
CA ASP A 78 -11.46 -2.89 5.32
C ASP A 78 -10.17 -2.65 4.53
N ALA A 79 -9.50 -1.52 4.79
CA ALA A 79 -8.20 -1.21 4.22
C ALA A 79 -7.17 -2.29 4.61
N GLU A 80 -7.16 -2.71 5.86
CA GLU A 80 -6.27 -3.77 6.34
C GLU A 80 -6.52 -5.10 5.61
N LYS A 81 -7.79 -5.51 5.48
CA LYS A 81 -8.15 -6.75 4.75
C LYS A 81 -7.67 -6.70 3.30
N LYS A 82 -7.96 -5.60 2.59
CA LYS A 82 -7.53 -5.41 1.19
C LYS A 82 -6.00 -5.45 1.07
N TYR A 83 -5.30 -4.82 2.01
CA TYR A 83 -3.83 -4.85 2.06
C TYR A 83 -3.29 -6.27 2.25
N ILE A 84 -3.84 -7.03 3.20
CA ILE A 84 -3.43 -8.41 3.46
C ILE A 84 -3.71 -9.29 2.24
N GLU A 85 -4.89 -9.19 1.63
CA GLU A 85 -5.29 -10.01 0.49
C GLU A 85 -4.36 -9.78 -0.71
N LEU A 86 -4.13 -8.51 -1.07
CA LEU A 86 -3.25 -8.16 -2.18
C LEU A 86 -1.79 -8.49 -1.85
N GLY A 87 -1.37 -8.26 -0.62
CA GLY A 87 -0.04 -8.61 -0.15
C GLY A 87 0.24 -10.10 -0.18
N GLN A 88 -0.71 -10.93 0.26
CA GLN A 88 -0.62 -12.39 0.15
C GLN A 88 -0.60 -12.85 -1.30
N ALA A 89 -1.41 -12.24 -2.18
CA ALA A 89 -1.39 -12.54 -3.60
C ALA A 89 -0.01 -12.26 -4.22
N LEU A 90 0.61 -11.13 -3.87
CA LEU A 90 1.96 -10.78 -4.30
C LEU A 90 3.01 -11.74 -3.74
N ILE A 91 2.96 -12.06 -2.45
CA ILE A 91 3.85 -13.03 -1.80
C ILE A 91 3.77 -14.38 -2.52
N ASN A 92 2.55 -14.88 -2.77
CA ASN A 92 2.33 -16.15 -3.47
C ASN A 92 2.79 -16.12 -4.93
N LYS A 93 2.70 -14.97 -5.59
CA LYS A 93 3.19 -14.76 -6.96
C LYS A 93 4.72 -14.66 -7.02
N HIS A 94 5.36 -14.11 -5.98
CA HIS A 94 6.82 -13.97 -5.91
C HIS A 94 7.56 -15.21 -5.39
N LEU A 95 6.90 -16.03 -4.56
CA LEU A 95 7.46 -17.26 -3.96
C LEU A 95 7.17 -18.53 -4.76
N LYS A 96 6.50 -18.44 -5.92
CA LYS A 96 6.33 -19.54 -6.88
C LYS A 96 7.39 -19.48 -7.96
#